data_AF-A0A7V3HCC7-F1
#
_entry.id   AF-A0A7V3HCC7-F1
#
_cell.length_a   1.000
_cell.length_b   1.000
_cell.length_c   1.000
_cell.angle_alpha   90.00
_cell.angle_beta   90.00
_cell.angle_gamma   90.00
#
_symmetry.space_group_name_H-M   'P 1'
#
loop_
_entity.id
_entity.type
_entity.pdbx_description
1 polymer ?
#
loop_
_entity_poly.entity_id
_entity_poly.type
_entity_poly.pdbx_seq_one_letter_code
_entity_poly.pdbx_strand_id
1 'polypeptide(L)'
;GMATPHANLPRGTRVHVGTTGTIEEILFGPARTDDGTQNLVGALKTSMGALGAHNIREMQMTPIIIAPSIKTEGKLLQKAQVVGMGKQK
;
A
#
# COMPACT_ATOMS: atom_id res chain seq x y z
N GLY A 1 16.47 4.13 -2.47
CA GLY A 1 16.12 5.24 -1.56
C GLY A 1 15.98 6.50 -2.38
N MET A 2 14.96 7.32 -2.11
CA MET A 2 14.66 8.56 -2.85
C MET A 2 15.63 9.70 -2.50
N ALA A 3 16.90 9.39 -2.22
CA ALA A 3 17.90 10.43 -2.06
C ALA A 3 18.12 11.08 -3.42
N THR A 4 18.14 12.41 -3.45
CA THR A 4 18.39 13.19 -4.67
C THR A 4 19.65 12.66 -5.35
N PRO A 5 19.55 12.11 -6.58
CA PRO A 5 20.70 11.55 -7.27
C PRO A 5 21.69 12.68 -7.53
N HIS A 6 22.93 12.49 -7.08
CA HIS A 6 23.97 13.51 -7.22
C HIS A 6 25.10 12.96 -8.10
N ALA A 7 25.33 13.58 -9.25
CA ALA A 7 26.29 13.10 -10.24
C ALA A 7 27.73 13.04 -9.70
N ASN A 8 28.13 14.04 -8.91
CA ASN A 8 29.51 14.17 -8.40
C ASN A 8 29.73 13.53 -7.02
N LEU A 9 28.69 12.94 -6.42
CA LEU A 9 28.79 12.27 -5.13
C LEU A 9 27.85 11.07 -5.21
N PRO A 10 28.34 9.87 -5.58
CA PRO A 10 27.49 8.74 -5.98
C PRO A 10 26.62 8.28 -4.81
N ARG A 11 25.46 8.92 -4.70
CA ARG A 11 24.43 8.73 -3.67
C ARG A 11 23.07 8.84 -4.33
N GLY A 12 22.14 8.03 -3.85
CA GLY A 12 20.80 7.92 -4.42
C GLY A 12 20.77 7.07 -5.69
N THR A 13 20.27 5.85 -5.56
CA THR A 13 19.97 4.96 -6.69
C THR A 13 18.58 5.31 -7.23
N ARG A 14 18.49 5.69 -8.52
CA ARG A 14 17.18 5.80 -9.20
C ARG A 14 16.61 4.40 -9.42
N VAL A 15 15.37 4.19 -9.02
CA VAL A 15 14.63 2.95 -9.25
C VAL A 15 13.48 3.26 -10.19
N HIS A 16 13.33 2.48 -11.25
CA HIS A 16 12.16 2.56 -12.11
C HIS A 16 10.98 1.85 -11.44
N VAL A 17 9.87 2.57 -11.24
CA VAL A 17 8.69 2.06 -10.52
C VAL A 17 7.50 1.73 -11.44
N GLY A 18 7.55 2.16 -12.71
CA GLY A 18 6.47 2.02 -13.68
C GLY A 18 5.24 2.88 -13.37
N THR A 19 4.15 2.60 -14.08
CA THR A 19 2.84 3.25 -13.90
C THR A 19 1.79 2.17 -13.69
N THR A 20 0.99 2.27 -12.63
CA THR A 20 -0.06 1.28 -12.31
C THR A 20 -1.45 1.72 -12.76
N GLY A 21 -1.68 3.00 -13.06
CA GLY A 21 -2.97 3.54 -13.48
C GLY A 21 -2.93 5.07 -13.57
N THR A 22 -4.08 5.68 -13.86
CA THR A 22 -4.24 7.13 -13.79
C THR A 22 -4.23 7.61 -12.33
N ILE A 23 -4.02 8.91 -12.10
CA ILE A 23 -4.09 9.48 -10.75
C ILE A 23 -5.48 9.26 -10.14
N GLU A 24 -6.53 9.34 -10.96
CA GLU A 24 -7.91 9.09 -10.51
C GLU A 24 -8.10 7.64 -10.05
N GLU A 25 -7.62 6.66 -10.82
CA GLU A 25 -7.67 5.24 -10.43
C GLU A 25 -6.84 4.98 -9.16
N ILE A 26 -5.67 5.60 -9.04
CA ILE A 26 -4.79 5.45 -7.88
C ILE A 26 -5.44 6.02 -6.61
N LEU A 27 -6.01 7.22 -6.68
CA LEU A 27 -6.57 7.89 -5.51
C LEU A 27 -8.00 7.44 -5.18
N PHE A 28 -8.87 7.37 -6.19
CA PHE A 28 -10.32 7.24 -6.01
C PHE A 28 -10.91 5.96 -6.63
N GLY A 29 -10.15 5.27 -7.46
CA GLY A 29 -10.58 4.04 -8.13
C GLY A 29 -11.35 4.27 -9.44
N PRO A 30 -11.97 3.22 -10.00
CA PRO A 30 -12.03 1.86 -9.47
C PRO A 30 -10.64 1.20 -9.44
N ALA A 31 -10.40 0.36 -8.43
CA ALA A 31 -9.20 -0.48 -8.42
C ALA A 31 -9.34 -1.61 -9.44
N ARG A 32 -8.40 -1.72 -10.37
CA ARG A 32 -8.31 -2.78 -11.39
C ARG A 32 -7.38 -3.92 -10.98
N THR A 33 -6.74 -3.77 -9.83
CA THR A 33 -5.78 -4.72 -9.24
C THR A 33 -6.10 -4.94 -7.75
N ASP A 34 -5.69 -6.08 -7.22
CA ASP A 34 -5.90 -6.56 -5.86
C ASP A 34 -4.64 -6.45 -4.97
N ASP A 35 -3.59 -5.76 -5.46
CA ASP A 35 -2.31 -5.58 -4.76
C ASP A 35 -2.25 -4.35 -3.83
N GLY A 36 -3.33 -3.56 -3.78
CA GLY A 36 -3.43 -2.36 -2.93
C GLY A 36 -2.76 -1.11 -3.50
N THR A 37 -2.37 -1.10 -4.78
CA THR A 37 -1.73 0.06 -5.42
C THR A 37 -2.72 1.10 -5.98
N GLN A 38 -4.02 0.87 -5.87
CA GLN A 38 -5.09 1.72 -6.39
C GLN A 38 -6.23 1.91 -5.38
N ASN A 39 -7.07 2.93 -5.62
CA ASN A 39 -8.18 3.32 -4.75
C ASN A 39 -7.79 3.57 -3.28
N LEU A 40 -6.74 4.37 -3.07
CA LEU A 40 -6.21 4.66 -1.73
C LEU A 40 -7.24 5.32 -0.81
N VAL A 41 -8.09 6.21 -1.33
CA VAL A 41 -9.14 6.87 -0.56
C VAL A 41 -10.25 5.88 -0.18
N GLY A 42 -10.62 4.97 -1.08
CA GLY A 42 -11.56 3.90 -0.78
C GLY A 42 -11.03 2.98 0.32
N ALA A 43 -9.77 2.54 0.21
CA ALA A 43 -9.12 1.72 1.23
C ALA A 43 -9.08 2.41 2.61
N LEU A 44 -8.76 3.70 2.64
CA LEU A 44 -8.78 4.50 3.87
C LEU A 44 -10.19 4.58 4.47
N LYS A 45 -11.22 4.90 3.68
CA LYS A 45 -12.61 4.96 4.14
C LYS A 45 -13.11 3.61 4.65
N THR A 46 -12.79 2.51 3.97
CA THR A 46 -13.13 1.16 4.42
C THR A 46 -12.46 0.83 5.75
N SER A 47 -11.18 1.18 5.92
CA SER A 47 -10.46 1.01 7.18
C SER A 47 -11.08 1.85 8.31
N MET A 48 -11.41 3.12 8.05
CA MET A 48 -12.09 4.00 9.00
C MET A 48 -13.45 3.43 9.42
N GLY A 49 -14.23 2.92 8.47
CA GLY A 49 -15.52 2.26 8.75
C GLY A 49 -15.37 1.01 9.64
N ALA A 50 -14.37 0.16 9.37
CA ALA A 50 -14.10 -1.04 10.18
C ALA A 50 -13.65 -0.70 11.62
N LEU A 51 -13.00 0.46 11.80
CA LEU A 51 -12.53 0.94 13.11
C LEU A 51 -13.57 1.80 13.84
N GLY A 52 -14.70 2.14 13.20
CA GLY A 52 -15.70 3.05 13.75
C GLY A 52 -15.25 4.52 13.83
N ALA A 53 -14.27 4.93 13.02
CA ALA A 53 -13.76 6.31 13.00
C ALA A 53 -14.49 7.14 11.94
N HIS A 54 -15.14 8.22 12.35
CA HIS A 54 -15.86 9.13 11.46
C HIS A 54 -14.92 10.08 10.69
N ASN A 55 -13.77 10.41 11.29
CA ASN A 55 -12.80 11.34 10.72
C ASN A 55 -11.36 10.91 11.02
N ILE A 56 -10.39 11.59 10.39
CA ILE A 56 -8.96 11.28 10.55
C ILE A 56 -8.49 11.47 11.99
N ARG A 57 -9.05 12.44 12.72
CA ARG A 57 -8.68 12.68 14.13
C ARG A 57 -9.04 11.47 14.99
N GLU A 58 -10.23 10.92 14.81
CA GLU A 58 -10.67 9.71 15.50
C GLU A 58 -9.82 8.50 15.11
N MET A 59 -9.52 8.32 13.82
CA MET A 59 -8.69 7.23 13.35
C MET A 59 -7.28 7.26 13.96
N GLN A 60 -6.71 8.44 14.18
CA GLN A 60 -5.42 8.62 14.87
C GLN A 60 -5.44 8.19 16.34
N MET A 61 -6.62 8.12 16.97
CA MET A 61 -6.80 7.71 18.37
C MET A 61 -7.10 6.21 18.52
N THR A 62 -7.29 5.48 17.41
CA THR A 62 -7.58 4.05 17.43
C THR A 62 -6.42 3.25 18.05
N PRO A 63 -6.69 2.23 18.90
CA PRO A 63 -5.66 1.36 19.44
C PRO A 63 -4.83 0.67 18.37
N ILE A 64 -3.51 0.60 18.58
CA ILE A 64 -2.59 -0.13 17.70
C ILE A 64 -2.26 -1.48 18.32
N ILE A 65 -2.46 -2.55 17.54
CA ILE A 65 -2.06 -3.91 17.92
C ILE A 65 -0.74 -4.24 17.22
N ILE A 66 0.27 -4.66 17.99
CA ILE A 66 1.55 -5.14 17.46
C ILE A 66 1.44 -6.66 17.29
N ALA A 67 1.30 -7.13 16.06
CA ALA A 67 1.20 -8.55 15.72
C ALA A 67 2.39 -8.99 14.84
N PRO A 68 3.47 -9.56 15.39
CA PRO A 68 4.64 -9.98 14.60
C PRO A 68 4.33 -10.97 13.48
N SER A 69 3.36 -11.86 13.70
CA SER A 69 2.95 -12.91 12.75
C SER A 69 2.22 -12.38 11.52
N ILE A 70 1.71 -11.15 11.52
CA ILE A 70 0.91 -10.59 10.42
C ILE A 70 1.68 -10.51 9.09
N LYS A 71 3.02 -10.50 9.17
CA LYS A 71 3.90 -10.53 8.00
C LYS A 71 3.84 -11.86 7.24
N THR A 72 3.51 -12.95 7.94
CA THR A 72 3.50 -14.31 7.38
C THR A 72 2.09 -14.86 7.23
N GLU A 73 1.18 -14.47 8.12
CA GLU A 73 -0.20 -14.94 8.14
C GLU A 73 -0.93 -14.57 6.85
N GLY A 74 -1.49 -15.59 6.16
CA GLY A 74 -2.13 -15.44 4.85
C GLY A 74 -1.18 -15.14 3.69
N LYS A 75 -0.01 -14.53 3.94
CA LYS A 75 0.99 -14.19 2.90
C LYS A 75 1.65 -15.42 2.30
N LEU A 76 1.83 -16.50 3.07
CA LEU A 76 2.31 -17.78 2.53
C LEU A 76 1.34 -18.33 1.47
N LEU A 77 0.04 -18.26 1.73
CA LEU A 77 -0.99 -18.71 0.77
C LEU A 77 -1.04 -17.80 -0.46
N GLN A 78 -0.97 -16.48 -0.29
CA GLN A 78 -0.92 -15.53 -1.41
C GLN A 78 0.27 -15.79 -2.33
N LYS A 79 1.44 -16.08 -1.78
CA LYS A 79 2.66 -16.42 -2.54
C LYS A 79 2.54 -17.77 -3.22
N ALA A 80 2.08 -18.80 -2.50
CA ALA A 80 1.94 -20.15 -3.04
C ALA A 80 0.96 -20.21 -4.23
N GLN A 81 -0.06 -19.35 -4.21
CA GLN A 81 -1.10 -19.29 -5.25
C GLN A 81 -0.87 -18.18 -6.29
N VAL A 82 0.15 -17.34 -6.12
CA VAL A 82 0.45 -16.20 -7.02
C VAL A 82 -0.75 -15.24 -7.15
N VAL A 83 -1.36 -14.88 -6.01
CA VAL A 83 -2.55 -14.00 -5.95
C VAL A 83 -2.31 -12.79 -5.05
N GLY A 84 -3.11 -11.72 -5.22
CA GLY A 84 -2.97 -10.48 -4.47
C GLY A 84 -1.54 -9.95 -4.50
N MET A 85 -0.98 -9.70 -3.30
CA MET A 85 0.40 -9.20 -3.14
C MET A 85 1.49 -10.25 -3.44
N GLY A 86 1.12 -11.51 -3.66
CA GLY A 86 2.03 -12.60 -4.04
C GLY A 86 2.24 -12.74 -5.54
N LYS A 87 1.53 -11.96 -6.37
CA LYS A 87 1.73 -11.93 -7.82
C LYS A 87 3.14 -11.45 -8.16
N GLN A 88 3.82 -12.19 -9.04
CA GLN A 88 5.07 -11.73 -9.64
C GLN A 88 4.71 -10.75 -10.78
N LYS A 89 5.40 -9.60 -10.83
CA LYS A 89 5.29 -8.65 -11.95
C LYS A 89 5.95 -9.19 -13.19
#